data_AF-B5JT52-F1
#
_entry.id   AF-B5JT52-F1
#
_cell.length_a   1.000
_cell.length_b   1.000
_cell.length_c   1.000
_cell.angle_alpha   90.00
_cell.angle_beta   90.00
_cell.angle_gamma   90.00
#
_symmetry.space_group_name_H-M   'P 1'
#
loop_
_entity.id
_entity.type
_entity.pdbx_description
1 polymer ?
#
loop_
_entity_poly.entity_id
_entity_poly.type
_entity_poly.pdbx_seq_one_letter_code
_entity_poly.pdbx_strand_id
1 'polypeptide(L)' 'MYCHALSVEKGGRKFSIDCEDLPTREKTIGIWLYNLKATDGIKNELRDVLLKWANNFEVIFKIYVSRDEFCTNSYGA' A
#
# COMPACT_ATOMS: atom_id res chain seq x y z
N MET A 1 -1.27 16.55 9.08
CA MET A 1 -1.24 15.42 8.14
C MET A 1 -1.75 14.21 8.91
N TYR A 2 -2.82 13.57 8.46
CA TYR A 2 -3.40 12.43 9.17
C TYR A 2 -2.84 11.14 8.54
N CYS A 3 -1.95 10.45 9.25
CA CYS A 3 -1.55 9.11 8.87
C CYS A 3 -2.65 8.14 9.30
N HIS A 4 -3.20 7.41 8.34
CA HIS A 4 -4.08 6.29 8.59
C HIS A 4 -3.25 5.00 8.68
N ALA A 5 -3.76 4.02 9.42
CA ALA A 5 -3.13 2.70 9.53
C ALA A 5 -4.01 1.66 8.85
N LEU A 6 -3.50 1.04 7.79
CA LEU A 6 -4.15 -0.10 7.16
C LEU A 6 -3.79 -1.36 7.95
N SER A 7 -4.81 -2.05 8.48
CA SER A 7 -4.62 -3.32 9.19
C SER A 7 -4.80 -4.51 8.25
N VAL A 8 -3.79 -5.38 8.16
CA VAL A 8 -3.87 -6.65 7.43
C VAL A 8 -3.65 -7.80 8.41
N GLU A 9 -4.52 -8.81 8.39
CA GLU A 9 -4.39 -10.02 9.21
C GLU A 9 -4.19 -11.27 8.33
N LYS A 10 -3.15 -12.06 8.62
CA LYS A 10 -2.89 -13.35 7.96
C LYS A 10 -2.26 -14.33 8.95
N GLY A 11 -2.89 -15.49 9.15
CA GLY A 11 -2.34 -16.57 10.01
C GLY A 11 -2.05 -16.14 11.45
N GLY A 12 -2.89 -15.29 12.03
CA GLY A 12 -2.71 -14.73 13.38
C GLY A 12 -1.69 -13.60 13.48
N ARG A 13 -1.05 -13.20 12.38
CA ARG A 13 -0.17 -12.02 12.32
C ARG A 13 -0.96 -10.82 11.84
N LYS A 14 -0.93 -9.74 12.62
CA LYS A 14 -1.52 -8.44 12.28
C LYS A 14 -0.42 -7.46 11.93
N PHE A 15 -0.54 -6.82 10.78
CA PHE A 15 0.36 -5.75 10.32
C PHE A 15 -0.39 -4.43 10.32
N SER A 16 0.25 -3.38 10.84
CA SER A 16 -0.20 -2.00 10.72
C SER A 16 0.70 -1.33 9.70
N ILE A 17 0.12 -0.88 8.60
CA ILE A 17 0.86 -0.31 7.47
C ILE A 17 0.46 1.16 7.36
N ASP A 18 1.44 2.05 7.34
CA ASP A 18 1.20 3.47 7.18
C ASP A 18 0.58 3.75 5.80
N CYS A 19 -0.47 4.57 5.77
CA CYS A 19 -1.07 5.07 4.55
C CYS A 19 -1.60 6.51 4.71
N GLU A 20 -1.71 7.24 3.60
CA GLU A 20 -2.04 8.66 3.58
C GLU A 20 -2.59 9.08 2.21
N ASP A 21 -3.44 10.10 2.19
CA ASP A 21 -3.86 10.75 0.94
C ASP A 21 -2.72 11.62 0.39
N LEU A 22 -2.34 11.36 -0.86
CA LEU A 22 -1.30 12.13 -1.55
C LEU A 22 -1.90 13.40 -2.18
N PRO A 23 -1.15 14.53 -2.19
CA PRO A 23 -1.60 15.79 -2.78
C PRO A 23 -1.47 15.77 -4.31
N THR A 24 -2.19 14.86 -4.97
CA THR A 24 -2.23 14.70 -6.43
C THR A 24 -3.56 15.19 -6.99
N ARG A 25 -3.60 15.47 -8.31
CA ARG A 25 -4.83 15.88 -9.00
C ARG A 25 -5.91 14.81 -8.93
N GLU A 26 -5.52 13.56 -9.11
CA GLU A 26 -6.38 12.39 -8.97
C GLU A 26 -6.38 11.92 -7.51
N LYS A 27 -7.48 11.32 -7.06
CA LYS A 27 -7.58 10.78 -5.70
C LYS A 27 -6.61 9.62 -5.56
N THR A 28 -5.51 9.86 -4.83
CA THR A 28 -4.41 8.90 -4.69
C THR A 28 -4.09 8.64 -3.21
N ILE A 29 -3.97 7.37 -2.84
CA ILE A 29 -3.54 6.94 -1.52
C ILE A 29 -2.13 6.33 -1.63
N GLY A 30 -1.21 6.81 -0.80
CA GLY A 30 0.11 6.21 -0.59
C GLY A 30 0.05 5.13 0.49
N ILE A 31 0.76 4.02 0.28
CA ILE A 31 0.93 2.94 1.26
C ILE A 31 2.44 2.61 1.37
N TRP A 32 3.01 2.64 2.57
CA TRP A 32 4.47 2.50 2.79
C TRP A 32 4.85 1.14 3.35
N LEU A 33 4.97 0.12 2.49
CA LEU A 33 5.39 -1.23 2.92
C LEU A 33 6.84 -1.29 3.39
N TYR A 34 7.71 -0.42 2.88
CA TYR A 34 9.12 -0.45 3.26
C TYR A 34 9.36 -0.07 4.73
N ASN A 35 8.45 0.68 5.36
CA ASN A 35 8.50 1.00 6.79
C ASN A 35 8.21 -0.20 7.69
N LEU A 36 7.55 -1.24 7.15
CA LEU A 36 7.19 -2.41 7.90
C LEU A 36 8.44 -3.20 8.32
N LYS A 37 8.56 -3.48 9.63
CA LYS A 37 9.58 -4.39 10.17
C LYS A 37 9.21 -5.85 9.89
N ALA A 38 9.25 -6.23 8.61
CA ALA A 38 8.96 -7.57 8.12
C ALA A 38 10.00 -7.99 7.06
N THR A 39 10.10 -9.29 6.81
CA THR A 39 10.97 -9.84 5.75
C THR A 39 10.47 -9.42 4.37
N ASP A 40 11.38 -9.40 3.39
CA ASP A 40 11.02 -9.05 2.00
C ASP A 40 9.99 -10.00 1.40
N GLY A 41 10.02 -11.29 1.81
CA GLY A 41 8.98 -12.25 1.45
C GLY A 41 7.59 -11.80 1.90
N ILE A 42 7.45 -11.38 3.17
CA ILE A 42 6.17 -10.86 3.69
C ILE A 42 5.77 -9.56 2.98
N LYS A 43 6.72 -8.64 2.74
CA LYS A 43 6.44 -7.39 2.03
C LYS A 43 5.95 -7.64 0.60
N ASN A 44 6.54 -8.59 -0.12
CA ASN A 44 6.11 -8.99 -1.46
C ASN A 44 4.71 -9.63 -1.45
N GLU A 45 4.43 -10.52 -0.50
CA GLU A 45 3.09 -11.08 -0.34
C GLU A 45 2.04 -9.98 -0.04
N LEU A 46 2.35 -9.06 0.88
CA LEU A 46 1.48 -7.94 1.21
C LEU A 46 1.25 -7.04 0.01
N ARG A 47 2.30 -6.72 -0.76
CA ARG A 47 2.21 -5.94 -2.00
C ARG A 47 1.20 -6.56 -2.96
N ASP A 48 1.30 -7.86 -3.20
CA ASP A 48 0.43 -8.54 -4.17
C ASP A 48 -1.04 -8.60 -3.68
N VAL A 49 -1.24 -8.81 -2.38
CA VAL A 49 -2.58 -8.77 -1.76
C VAL A 49 -3.18 -7.37 -1.80
N LEU A 50 -2.39 -6.35 -1.45
CA LEU A 50 -2.81 -4.95 -1.45
C LEU A 50 -3.12 -4.46 -2.85
N LEU A 51 -2.35 -4.88 -3.86
CA LEU A 51 -2.61 -4.52 -5.25
C LEU A 51 -3.93 -5.13 -5.73
N LYS A 52 -4.18 -6.41 -5.42
CA LYS A 52 -5.47 -7.06 -5.71
C LYS A 52 -6.62 -6.37 -5.01
N TRP A 53 -6.44 -5.99 -3.75
CA TRP A 53 -7.43 -5.24 -2.98
C TRP A 53 -7.70 -3.86 -3.59
N ALA A 54 -6.65 -3.11 -3.96
CA ALA A 54 -6.72 -1.78 -4.54
C ALA A 54 -7.49 -1.74 -5.87
N ASN A 55 -7.42 -2.80 -6.68
CA ASN A 55 -8.20 -2.92 -7.92
C ASN A 55 -9.73 -2.90 -7.73
N ASN A 56 -10.24 -3.03 -6.50
CA ASN A 56 -11.68 -2.98 -6.21
C ASN A 56 -12.21 -1.56 -5.95
N PHE A 57 -11.37 -0.53 -6.10
CA PHE A 57 -11.72 0.85 -5.79
C PHE A 57 -11.44 1.76 -6.99
N GLU A 58 -12.29 2.78 -7.17
CA GLU A 58 -12.06 3.89 -8.11
C GLU A 58 -11.13 4.96 -7.50
N VAL A 59 -10.02 4.51 -6.90
CA VAL A 59 -8.99 5.34 -6.26
C VAL A 59 -7.64 4.81 -6.68
N ILE A 60 -6.67 5.68 -6.94
CA ILE A 60 -5.31 5.27 -7.27
C ILE A 60 -4.57 4.93 -5.98
N PHE A 61 -3.93 3.78 -5.92
CA PHE A 61 -3.09 3.37 -4.81
C PHE A 61 -1.64 3.28 -5.27
N LYS A 62 -0.74 3.99 -4.59
CA LYS A 62 0.71 3.85 -4.75
C LYS A 62 1.26 3.04 -3.59
N ILE A 63 1.59 1.79 -3.85
CA ILE A 63 2.12 0.84 -2.86
C ILE A 63 3.64 0.85 -2.93
N TYR A 64 4.27 1.63 -2.06
CA TYR A 64 5.71 1.84 -2.01
C TYR A 64 6.42 0.65 -1.38
N VAL A 65 7.24 -0.04 -2.18
CA VAL A 65 8.11 -1.16 -1.76
C VAL A 65 9.51 -0.70 -1.38
N SER A 66 9.90 0.48 -1.86
CA SER A 66 11.08 1.23 -1.47
C SER A 66 10.73 2.73 -1.45
N ARG A 67 11.72 3.60 -1.16
CA ARG A 67 11.49 5.05 -1.17
C ARG A 67 11.14 5.59 -2.55
N ASP A 68 11.68 4.98 -3.59
CA ASP A 68 11.59 5.47 -4.97
C ASP A 68 10.74 4.58 -5.87
N GLU A 69 10.38 3.37 -5.42
CA GLU A 69 9.64 2.39 -6.19
C GLU A 69 8.28 2.07 -5.57
N PHE A 70 7.25 2.09 -6.41
CA PHE A 70 5.89 1.70 -6.03
C PHE A 70 5.21 0.86 -7.12
N CYS A 71 4.27 0.02 -6.70
CA CYS A 71 3.29 -0.59 -7.57
C CYS A 71 1.98 0.20 -7.51
N THR A 72 1.19 0.19 -8.59
CA THR A 72 -0.07 0.92 -8.66
C THR A 72 -1.17 0.10 -9.33
N ASN A 73 -2.41 0.31 -8.88
CA ASN A 73 -3.62 -0.27 -9.47
C ASN A 73 -4.11 0.52 -10.71
N SER A 74 -3.53 1.69 -10.98
CA SER A 74 -3.79 2.42 -12.21
C SER A 74 -2.79 2.00 -13.28
N TYR A 75 -3.25 1.31 -14.31
CA TYR A 75 -2.54 1.28 -15.59
C TYR A 75 -2.63 2.69 -16.17
N GLY A 76 -1.50 3.31 -16.47
CA GLY A 76 -1.42 4.72 -16.85
C GLY A 76 -2.47 5.11 -17.88
N ALA A 77 -3.24 6.16 -17.57
CA ALA A 77 -3.97 6.93 -18.56
C ALA A 77 -3.00 7.81 -19.35
#